data_AF-J3GMM1-F1
#
_entry.id   AF-J3GMM1-F1
#
_cell.length_a   1.000
_cell.length_b   1.000
_cell.length_c   1.000
_cell.angle_alpha   90.00
_cell.angle_beta   90.00
_cell.angle_gamma   90.00
#
_symmetry.space_group_name_H-M   'P 1'
#
loop_
_entity.id
_entity.type
_entity.pdbx_description
1 polymer ?
#
loop_
_entity_poly.entity_id
_entity_poly.type
_entity_poly.pdbx_seq_one_letter_code
_entity_poly.pdbx_strand_id
1 'polypeptide(L)'
;MSWFDRLLGESLATLPALVDPGRFCRTGKPGVTFNGHTQLLQGILVSDGSDRCQLDDEVHGFVPPKASLSPKAELFACALESLDANISRGATLTSPLMPAEVINVQSHLLPFEVLLLEVINKGHLHQVSLRPRLDLHYEDEVTDVARAKRMAKGALVHLASHSECWQRQTLSGVIPRKVLARFSEDDYNTYENRVYARLLDGIERHLRRRIATLEQLQGTLSQALEFYGADGLDHRLSNAICELWGKTFSNEEMTSKASQLLDETLRQLASASKAVAGLKQTGLYPLVPRSAQVSGGLHLTNILSHDAHYRHVAVLWEALRKVQGSAGKTPQERHQQNRQLASAYSRYAGLMLRHALEPYLQGKDEAQWAGRTLSLRPSGLEWELSSSIRGADAKVLLTVVPWFSFTDRPGDAHGHPQRVIAWPALDQVSNEAALDAGWIALSPFDLYGVERFGHLVDSILWQPVLQAYGKPITKVPSTVMHGAGEPVSAISLEPGAARMVVREVLPDKRLAQLQQALSAANASPQAEALLLRQLELVALQACPVCEEPVSLVFQQPAGFKANCGRCTIERYLRHQARHWEYEQKLGGEVDFRKVGRRALNIQGARLP
;
A
#
# COMPACT_ATOMS: atom_id res chain seq x y z
N MET A 1 2.38 -30.43 -10.15
CA MET A 1 2.13 -29.27 -9.27
C MET A 1 2.18 -28.02 -10.14
N SER A 2 1.11 -27.24 -10.16
CA SER A 2 0.93 -26.16 -11.15
C SER A 2 1.06 -24.77 -10.53
N TRP A 3 0.67 -24.61 -9.27
CA TRP A 3 0.59 -23.31 -8.60
C TRP A 3 1.47 -23.26 -7.36
N PHE A 4 1.87 -22.06 -6.98
CA PHE A 4 2.60 -21.76 -5.75
C PHE A 4 1.88 -20.62 -5.02
N ASP A 5 1.51 -20.86 -3.78
CA ASP A 5 1.00 -19.84 -2.88
C ASP A 5 2.19 -19.10 -2.27
N ARG A 6 2.38 -17.84 -2.67
CA ARG A 6 3.50 -17.02 -2.19
C ARG A 6 3.36 -16.64 -0.72
N LEU A 7 2.13 -16.43 -0.26
CA LEU A 7 1.88 -15.97 1.11
C LEU A 7 2.20 -17.09 2.10
N LEU A 8 1.84 -18.32 1.76
CA LEU A 8 2.12 -19.51 2.59
C LEU A 8 3.49 -20.14 2.30
N GLY A 9 4.04 -19.94 1.11
CA GLY A 9 5.29 -20.58 0.68
C GLY A 9 5.11 -22.05 0.26
N GLU A 10 3.90 -22.43 -0.16
CA GLU A 10 3.52 -23.82 -0.43
C GLU A 10 3.13 -24.06 -1.89
N SER A 11 3.36 -25.27 -2.38
CA SER A 11 2.91 -25.67 -3.72
C SER A 11 1.48 -26.19 -3.68
N LEU A 12 0.66 -25.76 -4.64
CA LEU A 12 -0.74 -26.14 -4.78
C LEU A 12 -0.99 -26.88 -6.09
N ALA A 13 -1.90 -27.86 -6.02
CA ALA A 13 -2.38 -28.58 -7.20
C ALA A 13 -3.47 -27.80 -7.95
N THR A 14 -4.37 -27.14 -7.22
CA THR A 14 -5.54 -26.43 -7.74
C THR A 14 -5.71 -25.09 -7.03
N LEU A 15 -6.29 -24.11 -7.74
CA LEU A 15 -6.60 -22.78 -7.17
C LEU A 15 -7.95 -22.79 -6.42
N PRO A 16 -8.13 -21.93 -5.41
CA PRO A 16 -9.42 -21.71 -4.78
C PRO A 16 -10.44 -21.06 -5.74
N ALA A 17 -11.73 -21.13 -5.40
CA ALA A 17 -12.79 -20.51 -6.21
C ALA A 17 -12.66 -18.98 -6.30
N LEU A 18 -12.22 -18.33 -5.22
CA LEU A 18 -11.88 -16.92 -5.16
C LEU A 18 -10.37 -16.76 -5.01
N VAL A 19 -9.78 -15.97 -5.88
CA VAL A 19 -8.35 -15.76 -6.00
C VAL A 19 -7.99 -14.35 -5.54
N ASP A 20 -7.11 -14.25 -4.55
CA ASP A 20 -6.48 -12.99 -4.17
C ASP A 20 -5.49 -12.54 -5.27
N PRO A 21 -5.66 -11.33 -5.85
CA PRO A 21 -4.73 -10.81 -6.83
C PRO A 21 -3.30 -10.77 -6.25
N GLY A 22 -2.35 -11.33 -6.98
CA GLY A 22 -0.94 -11.30 -6.60
C GLY A 22 -0.48 -12.34 -5.57
N ARG A 23 -1.38 -13.18 -5.05
CA ARG A 23 -1.05 -14.26 -4.09
C ARG A 23 -0.41 -15.48 -4.76
N PHE A 24 -0.96 -15.91 -5.90
CA PHE A 24 -0.54 -17.15 -6.55
C PHE A 24 0.38 -16.92 -7.74
N CYS A 25 1.35 -17.82 -7.90
CA CYS A 25 2.26 -17.89 -9.05
C CYS A 25 2.12 -19.20 -9.79
N ARG A 26 2.19 -19.16 -11.12
CA ARG A 26 2.32 -20.35 -11.96
C ARG A 26 3.80 -20.79 -12.01
N THR A 27 4.07 -22.05 -11.68
CA THR A 27 5.45 -22.59 -11.55
C THR A 27 5.79 -23.73 -12.53
N GLY A 28 4.84 -24.21 -13.34
CA GLY A 28 5.04 -25.38 -14.21
C GLY A 28 4.52 -25.22 -15.65
N LYS A 29 4.93 -26.12 -16.54
CA LYS A 29 4.39 -26.27 -17.91
C LYS A 29 3.28 -27.34 -17.96
N PRO A 30 2.32 -27.27 -18.91
CA PRO A 30 2.15 -26.25 -19.96
C PRO A 30 1.57 -24.92 -19.43
N GLY A 31 1.71 -23.85 -20.22
CA GLY A 31 1.06 -22.57 -19.92
C GLY A 31 -0.45 -22.66 -20.00
N VAL A 32 -1.15 -21.68 -19.42
CA VAL A 32 -2.61 -21.59 -19.41
C VAL A 32 -3.07 -20.27 -20.03
N THR A 33 -4.22 -20.28 -20.70
CA THR A 33 -4.80 -19.07 -21.30
C THR A 33 -5.68 -18.37 -20.29
N PHE A 34 -5.23 -17.22 -19.80
CA PHE A 34 -5.99 -16.35 -18.90
C PHE A 34 -7.00 -15.50 -19.66
N ASN A 35 -8.27 -15.63 -19.27
CA ASN A 35 -9.44 -14.92 -19.81
C ASN A 35 -9.52 -14.93 -21.36
N GLY A 36 -8.95 -15.96 -22.00
CA GLY A 36 -8.94 -16.11 -23.45
C GLY A 36 -8.03 -15.14 -24.21
N HIS A 37 -7.26 -14.27 -23.54
CA HIS A 37 -6.45 -13.24 -24.19
C HIS A 37 -4.97 -13.25 -23.80
N THR A 38 -4.60 -13.74 -22.61
CA THR A 38 -3.20 -13.73 -22.12
C THR A 38 -2.67 -15.13 -21.91
N GLN A 39 -1.54 -15.48 -22.53
CA GLN A 39 -0.83 -16.74 -22.26
C GLN A 39 0.02 -16.62 -20.98
N LEU A 40 -0.33 -17.35 -19.93
CA LEU A 40 0.42 -17.44 -18.67
C LEU A 40 1.33 -18.68 -18.69
N LEU A 41 2.60 -18.49 -19.05
CA LEU A 41 3.62 -19.53 -19.01
C LEU A 41 4.16 -19.75 -17.59
N GLN A 42 4.61 -18.66 -16.97
CA GLN A 42 5.08 -18.57 -15.59
C GLN A 42 4.83 -17.15 -15.09
N GLY A 43 4.61 -17.02 -13.77
CA GLY A 43 4.51 -15.72 -13.12
C GLY A 43 3.26 -15.54 -12.29
N ILE A 44 3.12 -14.34 -11.74
CA ILE A 44 2.10 -13.94 -10.79
C ILE A 44 0.72 -13.78 -11.45
N LEU A 45 -0.31 -14.28 -10.79
CA LEU A 45 -1.69 -14.16 -11.22
C LEU A 45 -2.30 -12.85 -10.69
N VAL A 46 -2.66 -11.94 -11.59
CA VAL A 46 -3.26 -10.63 -11.29
C VAL A 46 -4.45 -10.36 -12.21
N SER A 47 -5.41 -9.57 -11.73
CA SER A 47 -6.62 -9.21 -12.50
C SER A 47 -6.29 -8.37 -13.75
N ASP A 48 -7.11 -8.51 -14.78
CA ASP A 48 -7.14 -7.64 -15.97
C ASP A 48 -8.10 -6.43 -15.81
N GLY A 49 -8.53 -6.17 -14.57
CA GLY A 49 -9.55 -5.19 -14.24
C GLY A 49 -10.98 -5.74 -14.30
N SER A 50 -11.14 -7.05 -14.51
CA SER A 50 -12.39 -7.77 -14.30
C SER A 50 -12.34 -8.65 -13.05
N ASP A 51 -13.52 -9.01 -12.56
CA ASP A 51 -13.68 -9.97 -11.44
C ASP A 51 -13.55 -11.43 -11.93
N ARG A 52 -13.45 -11.66 -13.25
CA ARG A 52 -13.37 -12.99 -13.85
C ARG A 52 -11.92 -13.47 -13.88
N CYS A 53 -11.71 -14.71 -13.45
CA CYS A 53 -10.44 -15.40 -13.58
C CYS A 53 -10.65 -16.77 -14.24
N GLN A 54 -10.67 -16.81 -15.56
CA GLN A 54 -10.74 -18.06 -16.31
C GLN A 54 -9.34 -18.48 -16.77
N LEU A 55 -8.98 -19.74 -16.52
CA LEU A 55 -7.71 -20.35 -16.87
C LEU A 55 -8.00 -21.58 -17.72
N ASP A 56 -7.93 -21.42 -19.04
CA ASP A 56 -8.45 -22.39 -20.01
C ASP A 56 -9.92 -22.76 -19.72
N ASP A 57 -10.19 -23.98 -19.26
CA ASP A 57 -11.53 -24.46 -18.93
C ASP A 57 -11.91 -24.26 -17.45
N GLU A 58 -10.95 -23.90 -16.58
CA GLU A 58 -11.19 -23.66 -15.15
C GLU A 58 -11.68 -22.23 -14.91
N VAL A 59 -12.77 -22.08 -14.15
CA VAL A 59 -13.39 -20.78 -13.86
C VAL A 59 -13.29 -20.45 -12.38
N HIS A 60 -12.65 -19.33 -12.09
CA HIS A 60 -12.49 -18.72 -10.78
C HIS A 60 -12.97 -17.25 -10.81
N GLY A 61 -13.04 -16.62 -9.64
CA GLY A 61 -13.24 -15.18 -9.50
C GLY A 61 -12.06 -14.51 -8.79
N PHE A 62 -11.79 -13.25 -9.09
CA PHE A 62 -10.90 -12.44 -8.25
C PHE A 62 -11.66 -11.88 -7.05
N VAL A 63 -10.99 -11.83 -5.90
CA VAL A 63 -11.51 -11.08 -4.75
C VAL A 63 -11.56 -9.59 -5.12
N PRO A 64 -12.72 -8.93 -5.03
CA PRO A 64 -12.84 -7.54 -5.44
C PRO A 64 -12.11 -6.62 -4.44
N PRO A 65 -11.42 -5.57 -4.93
CA PRO A 65 -10.79 -4.59 -4.04
C PRO A 65 -11.84 -3.79 -3.28
N LYS A 66 -11.46 -3.24 -2.12
CA LYS A 66 -12.36 -2.34 -1.38
C LYS A 66 -12.61 -1.07 -2.20
N ALA A 67 -13.86 -0.83 -2.57
CA ALA A 67 -14.23 0.33 -3.39
C ALA A 67 -13.86 1.68 -2.73
N SER A 68 -13.90 1.76 -1.39
CA SER A 68 -13.46 2.94 -0.62
C SER A 68 -11.99 3.27 -0.79
N LEU A 69 -11.15 2.29 -1.15
CA LEU A 69 -9.70 2.46 -1.30
C LEU A 69 -9.27 2.88 -2.70
N SER A 70 -10.16 2.87 -3.70
CA SER A 70 -9.80 3.12 -5.10
C SER A 70 -8.99 4.42 -5.31
N PRO A 71 -9.37 5.59 -4.75
CA PRO A 71 -8.59 6.83 -4.95
C PRO A 71 -7.20 6.76 -4.32
N LYS A 72 -7.07 6.07 -3.18
CA LYS A 72 -5.79 5.87 -2.49
C LYS A 72 -4.90 4.87 -3.23
N ALA A 73 -5.50 3.82 -3.79
CA ALA A 73 -4.81 2.81 -4.59
C ALA A 73 -4.22 3.40 -5.88
N GLU A 74 -4.97 4.28 -6.55
CA GLU A 74 -4.49 5.03 -7.72
C GLU A 74 -3.30 5.93 -7.36
N LEU A 75 -3.40 6.68 -6.25
CA LEU A 75 -2.30 7.52 -5.76
C LEU A 75 -1.06 6.70 -5.40
N PHE A 76 -1.26 5.56 -4.73
CA PHE A 76 -0.18 4.64 -4.38
C PHE A 76 0.51 4.09 -5.64
N ALA A 77 -0.25 3.68 -6.66
CA ALA A 77 0.30 3.20 -7.91
C ALA A 77 1.15 4.28 -8.60
N CYS A 78 0.68 5.53 -8.65
CA CYS A 78 1.46 6.66 -9.18
C CYS A 78 2.76 6.90 -8.39
N ALA A 79 2.70 6.86 -7.06
CA ALA A 79 3.87 6.98 -6.19
C ALA A 79 4.88 5.86 -6.48
N LEU A 80 4.38 4.64 -6.60
CA LEU A 80 5.19 3.45 -6.84
C LEU A 80 5.88 3.50 -8.21
N GLU A 81 5.18 3.90 -9.27
CA GLU A 81 5.76 4.07 -10.61
C GLU A 81 6.89 5.12 -10.61
N SER A 82 6.69 6.24 -9.90
CA SER A 82 7.71 7.29 -9.75
C SER A 82 8.94 6.78 -8.97
N LEU A 83 8.73 6.07 -7.86
CA LEU A 83 9.80 5.46 -7.07
C LEU A 83 10.57 4.40 -7.87
N ASP A 84 9.87 3.55 -8.62
CA ASP A 84 10.46 2.49 -9.43
C ASP A 84 11.40 3.04 -10.51
N ALA A 85 10.99 4.14 -11.15
CA ALA A 85 11.81 4.86 -12.10
C ALA A 85 13.09 5.43 -11.45
N ASN A 86 13.01 5.91 -10.20
CA ASN A 86 14.16 6.44 -9.46
C ASN A 86 15.11 5.32 -9.00
N ILE A 87 14.56 4.21 -8.49
CA ILE A 87 15.34 3.02 -8.10
C ILE A 87 16.16 2.49 -9.28
N SER A 88 15.58 2.49 -10.48
CA SER A 88 16.24 1.97 -11.69
C SER A 88 17.37 2.87 -12.21
N ARG A 89 17.41 4.16 -11.84
CA ARG A 89 18.37 5.15 -12.35
C ARG A 89 19.54 5.42 -11.38
N GLY A 90 19.36 5.15 -10.09
CA GLY A 90 20.27 5.60 -9.03
C GLY A 90 21.39 4.63 -8.67
N ALA A 91 22.57 5.17 -8.34
CA ALA A 91 23.64 4.44 -7.64
C ALA A 91 23.56 4.58 -6.11
N THR A 92 22.76 5.53 -5.61
CA THR A 92 22.57 5.83 -4.19
C THR A 92 21.17 5.44 -3.72
N LEU A 93 21.04 5.21 -2.41
CA LEU A 93 19.80 4.76 -1.79
C LEU A 93 18.77 5.91 -1.72
N THR A 94 17.77 5.88 -2.62
CA THR A 94 16.72 6.90 -2.74
C THR A 94 15.74 6.84 -1.58
N SER A 95 15.06 7.94 -1.26
CA SER A 95 13.98 7.92 -0.26
C SER A 95 12.85 6.96 -0.66
N PRO A 96 12.29 6.18 0.27
CA PRO A 96 11.12 5.35 0.01
C PRO A 96 9.79 6.04 0.34
N LEU A 97 9.82 7.32 0.73
CA LEU A 97 8.63 8.11 1.04
C LEU A 97 8.01 8.69 -0.24
N MET A 98 6.81 9.26 -0.10
CA MET A 98 6.04 9.84 -1.20
C MET A 98 6.89 10.82 -2.04
N PRO A 99 7.07 10.62 -3.37
CA PRO A 99 7.88 11.51 -4.20
C PRO A 99 7.28 12.92 -4.35
N ALA A 100 8.14 13.94 -4.34
CA ALA A 100 7.74 15.35 -4.45
C ALA A 100 7.08 15.65 -5.80
N GLU A 101 7.51 14.97 -6.87
CA GLU A 101 6.94 15.09 -8.21
C GLU A 101 5.47 14.68 -8.23
N VAL A 102 5.14 13.58 -7.54
CA VAL A 102 3.76 13.10 -7.48
C VAL A 102 2.90 14.05 -6.65
N ILE A 103 3.41 14.56 -5.53
CA ILE A 103 2.70 15.55 -4.73
C ILE A 103 2.43 16.81 -5.56
N ASN A 104 3.47 17.39 -6.17
CA ASN A 104 3.34 18.60 -6.98
C ASN A 104 2.33 18.44 -8.11
N VAL A 105 2.43 17.35 -8.90
CA VAL A 105 1.48 17.10 -10.01
C VAL A 105 0.03 17.01 -9.51
N GLN A 106 -0.19 16.38 -8.35
CA GLN A 106 -1.53 16.20 -7.80
C GLN A 106 -2.08 17.47 -7.14
N SER A 107 -1.22 18.35 -6.60
CA SER A 107 -1.59 19.58 -5.91
C SER A 107 -2.31 20.61 -6.79
N HIS A 108 -2.11 20.58 -8.11
CA HIS A 108 -2.73 21.53 -9.04
C HIS A 108 -4.08 21.05 -9.55
N LEU A 109 -4.94 22.01 -9.90
CA LEU A 109 -6.17 21.73 -10.65
C LEU A 109 -5.85 21.12 -12.01
N LEU A 110 -6.62 20.10 -12.39
CA LEU A 110 -6.60 19.54 -13.73
C LEU A 110 -7.25 20.52 -14.73
N PRO A 111 -6.89 20.47 -16.03
CA PRO A 111 -7.49 21.35 -17.04
C PRO A 111 -9.03 21.30 -17.09
N PHE A 112 -9.60 20.12 -16.87
CA PHE A 112 -11.06 19.94 -16.74
C PHE A 112 -11.64 20.67 -15.53
N GLU A 113 -10.94 20.66 -14.39
CA GLU A 113 -11.41 21.26 -13.14
C GLU A 113 -11.38 22.79 -13.22
N VAL A 114 -10.34 23.36 -13.83
CA VAL A 114 -10.26 24.80 -14.15
C VAL A 114 -11.46 25.22 -15.00
N LEU A 115 -11.72 24.47 -16.09
CA LEU A 115 -12.85 24.72 -16.98
C LEU A 115 -14.21 24.57 -16.25
N LEU A 116 -14.35 23.56 -15.39
CA LEU A 116 -15.55 23.34 -14.61
C LEU A 116 -15.84 24.53 -13.68
N LEU A 117 -14.83 25.01 -12.95
CA LEU A 117 -14.95 26.16 -12.08
C LEU A 117 -15.35 27.41 -12.87
N GLU A 118 -14.73 27.64 -14.03
CA GLU A 118 -15.10 28.76 -14.91
C GLU A 118 -16.58 28.70 -15.33
N VAL A 119 -17.05 27.53 -15.77
CA VAL A 119 -18.44 27.34 -16.23
C VAL A 119 -19.45 27.45 -15.09
N ILE A 120 -19.11 26.95 -13.89
CA ILE A 120 -19.94 27.09 -12.69
C ILE A 120 -20.04 28.56 -12.28
N ASN A 121 -18.90 29.27 -12.21
CA ASN A 121 -18.84 30.67 -11.79
C ASN A 121 -19.59 31.61 -12.75
N LYS A 122 -19.57 31.30 -14.06
CA LYS A 122 -20.38 32.02 -15.07
C LYS A 122 -21.87 31.66 -15.05
N GLY A 123 -22.28 30.71 -14.21
CA GLY A 123 -23.68 30.33 -14.02
C GLY A 123 -24.29 29.54 -15.18
N HIS A 124 -23.51 29.04 -16.14
CA HIS A 124 -24.06 28.36 -17.33
C HIS A 124 -24.83 27.08 -16.96
N LEU A 125 -24.31 26.25 -16.06
CA LEU A 125 -25.01 25.05 -15.61
C LEU A 125 -26.29 25.36 -14.82
N HIS A 126 -26.32 26.48 -14.10
CA HIS A 126 -27.50 26.95 -13.38
C HIS A 126 -28.59 27.42 -14.34
N GLN A 127 -28.22 28.14 -15.41
CA GLN A 127 -29.17 28.57 -16.44
C GLN A 127 -29.81 27.38 -17.15
N VAL A 128 -29.02 26.34 -17.50
CA VAL A 128 -29.58 25.10 -18.06
C VAL A 128 -30.54 24.41 -17.10
N SER A 129 -30.22 24.38 -15.80
CA SER A 129 -31.10 23.76 -14.79
C SER A 129 -32.42 24.52 -14.58
N LEU A 130 -32.36 25.86 -14.54
CA LEU A 130 -33.52 26.71 -14.27
C LEU A 130 -34.40 26.94 -15.50
N ARG A 131 -33.80 26.99 -16.70
CA ARG A 131 -34.47 27.27 -17.97
C ARG A 131 -34.02 26.27 -19.04
N PRO A 132 -34.37 24.98 -18.88
CA PRO A 132 -34.02 23.96 -19.85
C PRO A 132 -34.73 24.21 -21.18
N ARG A 133 -34.16 23.67 -22.28
CA ARG A 133 -34.87 23.64 -23.55
C ARG A 133 -35.89 22.50 -23.47
N LEU A 134 -37.14 22.84 -23.76
CA LEU A 134 -38.27 21.93 -23.74
C LEU A 134 -38.71 21.65 -25.16
N ASP A 135 -39.08 20.39 -25.41
CA ASP A 135 -39.88 20.03 -26.57
C ASP A 135 -41.33 19.79 -26.13
N LEU A 136 -42.27 19.84 -27.07
CA LEU A 136 -43.69 19.60 -26.80
C LEU A 136 -44.04 18.17 -27.18
N HIS A 137 -44.36 17.33 -26.19
CA HIS A 137 -44.97 16.03 -26.44
C HIS A 137 -46.49 16.16 -26.52
N TYR A 138 -47.10 15.40 -27.42
CA TYR A 138 -48.54 15.41 -27.61
C TYR A 138 -49.10 14.02 -27.37
N GLU A 139 -49.97 13.90 -26.37
CA GLU A 139 -50.67 12.66 -26.06
C GLU A 139 -52.17 12.82 -26.33
N ASP A 140 -52.75 11.80 -26.96
CA ASP A 140 -54.18 11.72 -27.22
C ASP A 140 -54.83 10.84 -26.14
N GLU A 141 -55.67 11.43 -25.28
CA GLU A 141 -56.35 10.75 -24.17
C GLU A 141 -57.88 10.96 -24.24
N VAL A 142 -58.65 9.92 -23.92
CA VAL A 142 -60.12 10.01 -23.83
C VAL A 142 -60.53 10.64 -22.49
N THR A 143 -60.97 11.89 -22.53
CA THR A 143 -61.32 12.66 -21.32
C THR A 143 -62.74 13.22 -21.41
N ASP A 144 -63.30 13.67 -20.29
CA ASP A 144 -64.61 14.33 -20.29
C ASP A 144 -64.57 15.58 -21.17
N VAL A 145 -65.66 15.81 -21.92
CA VAL A 145 -65.73 16.89 -22.91
C VAL A 145 -65.43 18.27 -22.30
N ALA A 146 -65.79 18.47 -21.03
CA ALA A 146 -65.52 19.70 -20.30
C ALA A 146 -64.02 19.98 -20.07
N ARG A 147 -63.17 18.94 -20.02
CA ARG A 147 -61.71 19.04 -19.83
C ARG A 147 -60.96 19.14 -21.16
N ALA A 148 -61.59 18.75 -22.26
CA ALA A 148 -60.99 18.75 -23.60
C ALA A 148 -60.85 20.18 -24.17
N LYS A 149 -59.61 20.67 -24.29
CA LYS A 149 -59.32 21.96 -24.96
C LYS A 149 -59.18 21.82 -26.49
N ARG A 150 -58.62 20.69 -26.96
CA ARG A 150 -58.39 20.43 -28.38
C ARG A 150 -58.65 18.97 -28.69
N MET A 151 -59.38 18.70 -29.78
CA MET A 151 -59.66 17.33 -30.22
C MET A 151 -58.47 16.72 -30.95
N ALA A 152 -58.26 15.42 -30.73
CA ALA A 152 -57.25 14.63 -31.44
C ALA A 152 -57.61 14.41 -32.92
N LYS A 153 -56.60 14.09 -33.75
CA LYS A 153 -56.78 13.81 -35.19
C LYS A 153 -57.36 12.41 -35.36
N GLY A 154 -58.64 12.27 -35.08
CA GLY A 154 -59.34 10.97 -35.00
C GLY A 154 -60.48 10.95 -33.99
N ALA A 155 -60.69 12.04 -33.24
CA ALA A 155 -61.67 12.11 -32.18
C ALA A 155 -63.10 11.76 -32.61
N LEU A 156 -63.51 12.19 -33.81
CA LEU A 156 -64.83 11.86 -34.35
C LEU A 156 -64.98 10.38 -34.73
N VAL A 157 -63.91 9.78 -35.26
CA VAL A 157 -63.89 8.35 -35.62
C VAL A 157 -63.93 7.49 -34.35
N HIS A 158 -63.10 7.82 -33.37
CA HIS A 158 -63.10 7.16 -32.05
C HIS A 158 -64.46 7.33 -31.36
N LEU A 159 -65.07 8.52 -31.43
CA LEU A 159 -66.39 8.74 -30.85
C LEU A 159 -67.47 7.89 -31.55
N ALA A 160 -67.40 7.74 -32.88
CA ALA A 160 -68.34 6.92 -33.64
C ALA A 160 -68.19 5.42 -33.35
N SER A 161 -66.97 4.94 -33.08
CA SER A 161 -66.70 3.52 -32.79
C SER A 161 -66.92 3.13 -31.33
N HIS A 162 -66.99 4.09 -30.41
CA HIS A 162 -67.07 3.85 -28.96
C HIS A 162 -68.34 4.47 -28.35
N SER A 163 -69.44 3.70 -28.41
CA SER A 163 -70.76 4.11 -27.87
C SER A 163 -70.77 4.39 -26.36
N GLU A 164 -69.84 3.81 -25.62
CA GLU A 164 -69.61 4.05 -24.19
C GLU A 164 -69.14 5.49 -23.89
N CYS A 165 -68.64 6.21 -24.90
CA CYS A 165 -68.24 7.61 -24.77
C CYS A 165 -69.43 8.57 -24.94
N TRP A 166 -70.64 8.07 -25.22
CA TRP A 166 -71.83 8.88 -25.50
C TRP A 166 -72.56 9.23 -24.21
N GLN A 167 -73.07 10.46 -24.12
CA GLN A 167 -73.98 10.85 -23.04
C GLN A 167 -75.44 10.56 -23.43
N ARG A 168 -75.82 10.91 -24.67
CA ARG A 168 -77.14 10.62 -25.25
C ARG A 168 -77.07 10.64 -26.77
N GLN A 169 -77.90 9.83 -27.40
CA GLN A 169 -78.11 9.85 -28.86
C GLN A 169 -79.35 10.69 -29.18
N THR A 170 -79.26 11.53 -30.20
CA THR A 170 -80.36 12.34 -30.74
C THR A 170 -80.63 11.96 -32.20
N LEU A 171 -81.79 12.35 -32.73
CA LEU A 171 -82.14 12.09 -34.15
C LEU A 171 -81.15 12.74 -35.14
N SER A 172 -80.39 13.74 -34.69
CA SER A 172 -79.41 14.51 -35.46
C SER A 172 -77.95 14.12 -35.21
N GLY A 173 -77.67 13.18 -34.29
CA GLY A 173 -76.30 12.78 -33.98
C GLY A 173 -76.12 12.27 -32.55
N VAL A 174 -74.88 12.35 -32.07
CA VAL A 174 -74.50 11.87 -30.73
C VAL A 174 -73.96 13.03 -29.92
N ILE A 175 -74.39 13.15 -28.67
CA ILE A 175 -73.81 14.09 -27.71
C ILE A 175 -72.79 13.33 -26.86
N PRO A 176 -71.48 13.63 -27.00
CA PRO A 176 -70.44 12.92 -26.28
C PRO A 176 -70.43 13.28 -24.80
N ARG A 177 -70.14 12.30 -23.95
CA ARG A 177 -69.73 12.48 -22.54
C ARG A 177 -68.21 12.62 -22.45
N LYS A 178 -67.49 11.78 -23.20
CA LYS A 178 -66.03 11.75 -23.30
C LYS A 178 -65.60 11.88 -24.76
N VAL A 179 -64.47 12.53 -25.01
CA VAL A 179 -63.89 12.73 -26.34
C VAL A 179 -62.39 12.48 -26.27
N LEU A 180 -61.82 11.90 -27.33
CA LEU A 180 -60.39 11.79 -27.53
C LEU A 180 -59.80 13.20 -27.75
N ALA A 181 -59.13 13.71 -26.72
CA ALA A 181 -58.56 15.04 -26.66
C ALA A 181 -57.03 14.96 -26.73
N ARG A 182 -56.42 15.97 -27.33
CA ARG A 182 -54.97 16.09 -27.44
C ARG A 182 -54.45 17.03 -26.36
N PHE A 183 -53.62 16.53 -25.47
CA PHE A 183 -52.90 17.31 -24.46
C PHE A 183 -51.48 17.58 -24.94
N SER A 184 -50.97 18.76 -24.59
CA SER A 184 -49.57 19.12 -24.80
C SER A 184 -48.88 19.09 -23.46
N GLU A 185 -47.87 18.23 -23.31
CA GLU A 185 -47.04 18.13 -22.12
C GLU A 185 -45.60 18.56 -22.45
N ASP A 186 -44.95 19.20 -21.48
CA ASP A 186 -43.56 19.62 -21.61
C ASP A 186 -42.65 18.39 -21.49
N ASP A 187 -41.89 18.09 -22.55
CA ASP A 187 -40.92 16.99 -22.55
C ASP A 187 -39.55 17.49 -22.06
N TYR A 188 -39.21 17.10 -20.84
CA TYR A 188 -37.90 17.36 -20.23
C TYR A 188 -36.84 16.33 -20.64
N ASN A 189 -37.23 15.21 -21.25
CA ASN A 189 -36.36 14.07 -21.57
C ASN A 189 -35.72 14.19 -22.98
N THR A 190 -35.48 15.41 -23.44
CA THR A 190 -34.72 15.66 -24.68
C THR A 190 -33.29 15.13 -24.56
N TYR A 191 -32.66 14.85 -25.69
CA TYR A 191 -31.29 14.33 -25.74
C TYR A 191 -30.30 15.24 -24.99
N GLU A 192 -30.40 16.55 -25.18
CA GLU A 192 -29.53 17.55 -24.55
C GLU A 192 -29.70 17.62 -23.03
N ASN A 193 -30.95 17.52 -22.56
CA ASN A 193 -31.25 17.49 -21.13
C ASN A 193 -30.71 16.21 -20.48
N ARG A 194 -30.78 15.08 -21.20
CA ARG A 194 -30.14 13.82 -20.78
C ARG A 194 -28.63 13.95 -20.72
N VAL A 195 -28.00 14.56 -21.72
CA VAL A 195 -26.56 14.84 -21.72
C VAL A 195 -26.19 15.68 -20.51
N TYR A 196 -26.93 16.76 -20.22
CA TYR A 196 -26.72 17.60 -19.05
C TYR A 196 -26.80 16.79 -17.74
N ALA A 197 -27.87 16.00 -17.56
CA ALA A 197 -28.05 15.22 -16.32
C ALA A 197 -26.94 14.18 -16.12
N ARG A 198 -26.56 13.45 -17.19
CA ARG A 198 -25.48 12.45 -17.14
C ARG A 198 -24.10 13.09 -17.00
N LEU A 199 -23.91 14.30 -17.51
CA LEU A 199 -22.70 15.08 -17.27
C LEU A 199 -22.54 15.33 -15.77
N LEU A 200 -23.58 15.79 -15.07
CA LEU A 200 -23.52 16.03 -13.62
C LEU A 200 -23.17 14.76 -12.85
N ASP A 201 -23.65 13.58 -13.26
CA ASP A 201 -23.24 12.29 -12.68
C ASP A 201 -21.75 11.98 -12.90
N GLY A 202 -21.23 12.30 -14.08
CA GLY A 202 -19.81 12.17 -14.41
C GLY A 202 -18.94 13.12 -13.59
N ILE A 203 -19.33 14.39 -13.50
CA ILE A 203 -18.63 15.43 -12.74
C ILE A 203 -18.60 15.07 -11.26
N GLU A 204 -19.74 14.70 -10.67
CA GLU A 204 -19.81 14.33 -9.26
C GLU A 204 -18.87 13.15 -8.94
N ARG A 205 -18.87 12.11 -9.78
CA ARG A 205 -17.95 10.96 -9.61
C ARG A 205 -16.48 11.38 -9.70
N HIS A 206 -16.13 12.25 -10.65
CA HIS A 206 -14.77 12.79 -10.78
C HIS A 206 -14.37 13.58 -9.54
N LEU A 207 -15.19 14.55 -9.12
CA LEU A 207 -14.91 15.41 -7.96
C LEU A 207 -14.77 14.60 -6.67
N ARG A 208 -15.67 13.65 -6.42
CA ARG A 208 -15.56 12.77 -5.23
C ARG A 208 -14.25 12.00 -5.20
N ARG A 209 -13.82 11.43 -6.34
CA ARG A 209 -12.54 10.72 -6.44
C ARG A 209 -11.36 11.65 -6.19
N ARG A 210 -11.33 12.81 -6.87
CA ARG A 210 -10.25 13.78 -6.74
C ARG A 210 -10.12 14.33 -5.33
N ILE A 211 -11.22 14.73 -4.70
CA ILE A 211 -11.23 15.21 -3.32
C ILE A 211 -10.63 14.15 -2.38
N ALA A 212 -11.07 12.89 -2.48
CA ALA A 212 -10.53 11.81 -1.65
C ALA A 212 -9.02 11.58 -1.86
N THR A 213 -8.52 11.70 -3.10
CA THR A 213 -7.08 11.63 -3.40
C THR A 213 -6.31 12.80 -2.76
N LEU A 214 -6.82 14.02 -2.86
CA LEU A 214 -6.17 15.20 -2.27
C LEU A 214 -6.21 15.18 -0.75
N GLU A 215 -7.29 14.71 -0.13
CA GLU A 215 -7.39 14.53 1.32
C GLU A 215 -6.33 13.55 1.86
N GLN A 216 -6.05 12.46 1.12
CA GLN A 216 -4.99 11.52 1.50
C GLN A 216 -3.60 12.16 1.43
N LEU A 217 -3.34 12.95 0.38
CA LEU A 217 -2.08 13.71 0.25
C LEU A 217 -1.93 14.73 1.36
N GLN A 218 -3.00 15.49 1.63
CA GLN A 218 -3.05 16.47 2.70
C GLN A 218 -2.77 15.81 4.05
N GLY A 219 -3.36 14.65 4.33
CA GLY A 219 -3.08 13.88 5.55
C GLY A 219 -1.60 13.48 5.68
N THR A 220 -0.96 13.08 4.57
CA THR A 220 0.47 12.74 4.56
C THR A 220 1.35 13.96 4.88
N LEU A 221 1.06 15.12 4.27
CA LEU A 221 1.79 16.36 4.55
C LEU A 221 1.54 16.88 5.96
N SER A 222 0.30 16.79 6.46
CA SER A 222 -0.04 17.15 7.83
C SER A 222 0.72 16.29 8.84
N GLN A 223 0.82 14.97 8.61
CA GLN A 223 1.63 14.09 9.47
C GLN A 223 3.11 14.49 9.47
N ALA A 224 3.66 14.87 8.32
CA ALA A 224 5.04 15.36 8.25
C ALA A 224 5.23 16.69 9.00
N LEU A 225 4.27 17.63 8.89
CA LEU A 225 4.29 18.90 9.62
C LEU A 225 4.15 18.71 11.13
N GLU A 226 3.24 17.83 11.56
CA GLU A 226 3.09 17.45 12.97
C GLU A 226 4.37 16.80 13.51
N PHE A 227 5.06 16.00 12.69
CA PHE A 227 6.33 15.38 13.06
C PHE A 227 7.45 16.41 13.29
N TYR A 228 7.52 17.49 12.49
CA TYR A 228 8.48 18.58 12.72
C TYR A 228 8.28 19.29 14.06
N GLY A 229 7.02 19.43 14.50
CA GLY A 229 6.66 20.08 15.75
C GLY A 229 6.50 19.13 16.95
N ALA A 230 6.83 17.85 16.81
CA ALA A 230 6.59 16.86 17.86
C ALA A 230 7.62 16.95 18.98
N ASP A 231 7.16 17.29 20.18
CA ASP A 231 7.96 17.27 21.40
C ASP A 231 8.15 15.84 21.95
N GLY A 232 9.32 15.58 22.53
CA GLY A 232 9.60 14.31 23.21
C GLY A 232 10.00 13.14 22.30
N LEU A 233 10.21 13.39 21.01
CA LEU A 233 10.90 12.45 20.11
C LEU A 233 12.40 12.45 20.39
N ASP A 234 13.03 11.28 20.33
CA ASP A 234 14.49 11.23 20.33
C ASP A 234 15.03 11.86 19.04
N HIS A 235 16.02 12.74 19.18
CA HIS A 235 16.65 13.44 18.08
C HIS A 235 17.17 12.51 16.97
N ARG A 236 17.57 11.26 17.27
CA ARG A 236 18.05 10.32 16.25
C ARG A 236 16.91 9.76 15.41
N LEU A 237 15.77 9.48 16.03
CA LEU A 237 14.55 9.12 15.30
C LEU A 237 14.11 10.29 14.41
N SER A 238 14.06 11.49 14.99
CA SER A 238 13.71 12.71 14.25
C SER A 238 14.64 12.91 13.05
N ASN A 239 15.96 12.83 13.26
CA ASN A 239 16.95 12.96 12.18
C ASN A 239 16.79 11.89 11.09
N ALA A 240 16.57 10.62 11.47
CA ALA A 240 16.42 9.53 10.49
C ALA A 240 15.19 9.74 9.59
N ILE A 241 14.04 10.10 10.16
CA ILE A 241 12.81 10.37 9.41
C ILE A 241 12.95 11.66 8.60
N CYS A 242 13.50 12.72 9.19
CA CYS A 242 13.75 13.99 8.51
C CYS A 242 14.77 13.85 7.37
N GLU A 243 15.73 12.94 7.44
CA GLU A 243 16.66 12.69 6.33
C GLU A 243 15.94 12.01 5.16
N LEU A 244 15.10 11.01 5.43
CA LEU A 244 14.30 10.34 4.41
C LEU A 244 13.28 11.30 3.78
N TRP A 245 12.59 12.09 4.60
CA TRP A 245 11.66 13.10 4.10
C TRP A 245 12.38 14.27 3.43
N GLY A 246 13.55 14.65 3.93
CA GLY A 246 14.43 15.70 3.42
C GLY A 246 14.90 15.47 1.99
N LYS A 247 15.11 14.19 1.64
CA LYS A 247 15.38 13.73 0.27
C LYS A 247 14.20 13.95 -0.69
N THR A 248 12.99 14.12 -0.16
CA THR A 248 11.77 14.46 -0.90
C THR A 248 11.51 15.97 -0.87
N PHE A 249 11.47 16.60 0.32
CA PHE A 249 11.30 18.03 0.52
C PHE A 249 12.45 18.60 1.31
N SER A 250 13.14 19.60 0.75
CA SER A 250 14.36 20.15 1.34
C SER A 250 14.17 20.75 2.75
N ASN A 251 12.96 21.18 3.12
CA ASN A 251 12.65 21.73 4.44
C ASN A 251 11.13 21.78 4.75
N GLU A 252 10.82 22.17 5.99
CA GLU A 252 9.47 22.40 6.49
C GLU A 252 8.70 23.45 5.67
N GLU A 253 9.36 24.52 5.23
CA GLU A 253 8.73 25.60 4.46
C GLU A 253 8.15 25.09 3.12
N MET A 254 8.90 24.24 2.40
CA MET A 254 8.43 23.64 1.16
C MET A 254 7.28 22.65 1.39
N THR A 255 7.33 21.88 2.49
CA THR A 255 6.24 21.00 2.91
C THR A 255 4.97 21.82 3.22
N SER A 256 5.12 22.93 3.92
CA SER A 256 4.03 23.87 4.26
C SER A 256 3.42 24.52 3.01
N LYS A 257 4.25 24.98 2.05
CA LYS A 257 3.77 25.52 0.77
C LYS A 257 2.97 24.49 -0.04
N ALA A 258 3.44 23.25 -0.11
CA ALA A 258 2.72 22.17 -0.79
C ALA A 258 1.36 21.89 -0.12
N SER A 259 1.33 21.89 1.21
CA SER A 259 0.12 21.75 2.03
C SER A 259 -0.88 22.89 1.80
N GLN A 260 -0.41 24.15 1.78
CA GLN A 260 -1.25 25.32 1.49
C GLN A 260 -1.89 25.27 0.09
N LEU A 261 -1.10 24.90 -0.92
CA LEU A 261 -1.59 24.75 -2.29
C LEU A 261 -2.66 23.65 -2.39
N LEU A 262 -2.43 22.50 -1.74
CA LEU A 262 -3.41 21.41 -1.70
C LEU A 262 -4.71 21.84 -1.03
N ASP A 263 -4.63 22.56 0.09
CA ASP A 263 -5.80 23.07 0.80
C ASP A 263 -6.60 24.07 -0.05
N GLU A 264 -5.92 24.94 -0.82
CA GLU A 264 -6.58 25.83 -1.77
C GLU A 264 -7.32 25.05 -2.87
N THR A 265 -6.65 24.08 -3.49
CA THR A 265 -7.26 23.21 -4.51
C THR A 265 -8.45 22.43 -3.94
N LEU A 266 -8.32 21.87 -2.74
CA LEU A 266 -9.39 21.17 -2.04
C LEU A 266 -10.61 22.07 -1.81
N ARG A 267 -10.40 23.31 -1.34
CA ARG A 267 -11.48 24.29 -1.14
C ARG A 267 -12.21 24.60 -2.45
N GLN A 268 -11.48 24.76 -3.54
CA GLN A 268 -12.07 25.02 -4.86
C GLN A 268 -12.90 23.81 -5.35
N LEU A 269 -12.37 22.59 -5.24
CA LEU A 269 -13.09 21.37 -5.64
C LEU A 269 -14.30 21.08 -4.74
N ALA A 270 -14.20 21.34 -3.43
CA ALA A 270 -15.32 21.20 -2.50
C ALA A 270 -16.46 22.18 -2.84
N SER A 271 -16.12 23.41 -3.23
CA SER A 271 -17.09 24.40 -3.72
C SER A 271 -17.78 23.92 -5.00
N ALA A 272 -17.02 23.41 -5.98
CA ALA A 272 -17.59 22.83 -7.20
C ALA A 272 -18.50 21.62 -6.90
N SER A 273 -18.10 20.75 -5.98
CA SER A 273 -18.88 19.59 -5.55
C SER A 273 -20.22 20.01 -4.93
N LYS A 274 -20.21 21.04 -4.07
CA LYS A 274 -21.43 21.62 -3.49
C LYS A 274 -22.35 22.23 -4.55
N ALA A 275 -21.80 22.95 -5.53
CA ALA A 275 -22.57 23.51 -6.63
C ALA A 275 -23.23 22.41 -7.49
N VAL A 276 -22.48 21.37 -7.84
CA VAL A 276 -23.00 20.21 -8.59
C VAL A 276 -24.07 19.48 -7.79
N ALA A 277 -23.87 19.26 -6.48
CA ALA A 277 -24.88 18.67 -5.62
C ALA A 277 -26.18 19.48 -5.59
N GLY A 278 -26.10 20.82 -5.52
CA GLY A 278 -27.26 21.70 -5.60
C GLY A 278 -28.02 21.59 -6.93
N LEU A 279 -27.29 21.53 -8.05
CA LEU A 279 -27.88 21.33 -9.38
C LEU A 279 -28.59 19.98 -9.55
N LYS A 280 -28.15 18.96 -8.79
CA LYS A 280 -28.80 17.63 -8.79
C LYS A 280 -30.04 17.56 -7.91
N GLN A 281 -30.20 18.46 -6.95
CA GLN A 281 -31.35 18.48 -6.04
C GLN A 281 -32.56 19.22 -6.61
N THR A 282 -32.36 20.13 -7.56
CA THR A 282 -33.39 21.06 -8.04
C THR A 282 -33.32 21.27 -9.56
N GLY A 283 -34.36 21.86 -10.15
CA GLY A 283 -34.40 22.23 -11.57
C GLY A 283 -34.55 21.04 -12.52
N LEU A 284 -33.77 21.03 -13.61
CA LEU A 284 -33.89 20.03 -14.68
C LEU A 284 -33.55 18.59 -14.24
N TYR A 285 -32.53 18.41 -13.38
CA TYR A 285 -31.98 17.08 -13.12
C TYR A 285 -33.01 16.06 -12.57
N PRO A 286 -33.84 16.39 -11.55
CA PRO A 286 -34.86 15.47 -11.03
C PRO A 286 -35.93 15.08 -12.05
N LEU A 287 -36.15 15.89 -13.09
CA LEU A 287 -37.16 15.67 -14.12
C LEU A 287 -36.71 14.69 -15.21
N VAL A 288 -35.40 14.38 -15.30
CA VAL A 288 -34.86 13.46 -16.29
C VAL A 288 -34.76 12.03 -15.73
N PRO A 289 -35.36 11.01 -16.39
CA PRO A 289 -35.31 9.63 -15.92
C PRO A 289 -33.87 9.10 -15.76
N ARG A 290 -33.60 8.39 -14.65
CA ARG A 290 -32.29 7.76 -14.37
C ARG A 290 -31.88 6.69 -15.39
N SER A 291 -32.86 6.02 -16.00
CA SER A 291 -32.67 5.01 -17.05
C SER A 291 -32.21 5.62 -18.38
N ALA A 292 -32.36 6.93 -18.58
CA ALA A 292 -32.02 7.62 -19.81
C ALA A 292 -30.49 7.81 -19.92
N GLN A 293 -29.78 6.74 -20.31
CA GLN A 293 -28.34 6.73 -20.53
C GLN A 293 -27.98 7.32 -21.90
N VAL A 294 -26.80 7.93 -22.01
CA VAL A 294 -26.28 8.47 -23.27
C VAL A 294 -25.10 7.60 -23.69
N SER A 295 -25.16 7.03 -24.90
CA SER A 295 -24.07 6.22 -25.47
C SER A 295 -22.78 7.05 -25.62
N GLY A 296 -21.62 6.41 -25.46
CA GLY A 296 -20.34 7.08 -25.14
C GLY A 296 -19.81 8.15 -26.11
N GLY A 297 -20.36 8.28 -27.32
CA GLY A 297 -20.06 9.38 -28.24
C GLY A 297 -21.09 10.50 -28.14
N LEU A 298 -20.64 11.74 -27.94
CA LEU A 298 -21.52 12.91 -27.92
C LEU A 298 -21.93 13.26 -29.37
N HIS A 299 -23.21 13.12 -29.70
CA HIS A 299 -23.78 13.71 -30.91
C HIS A 299 -23.94 15.22 -30.72
N LEU A 300 -23.19 16.01 -31.48
CA LEU A 300 -23.28 17.48 -31.46
C LEU A 300 -24.53 17.93 -32.23
N THR A 301 -25.56 18.35 -31.50
CA THR A 301 -26.77 18.96 -32.05
C THR A 301 -26.61 20.47 -32.22
N ASN A 302 -27.57 21.13 -32.87
CA ASN A 302 -27.57 22.58 -33.00
C ASN A 302 -27.64 23.28 -31.63
N ILE A 303 -28.39 22.71 -30.68
CA ILE A 303 -28.50 23.23 -29.31
C ILE A 303 -27.16 23.10 -28.60
N LEU A 304 -26.54 21.91 -28.61
CA LEU A 304 -25.23 21.69 -28.00
C LEU A 304 -24.09 22.47 -28.69
N SER A 305 -24.26 22.91 -29.93
CA SER A 305 -23.22 23.65 -30.65
C SER A 305 -23.35 25.17 -30.50
N HIS A 306 -24.57 25.71 -30.53
CA HIS A 306 -24.78 27.15 -30.71
C HIS A 306 -25.54 27.84 -29.57
N ASP A 307 -26.25 27.10 -28.69
CA ASP A 307 -26.93 27.73 -27.56
C ASP A 307 -25.90 28.28 -26.56
N ALA A 308 -26.21 29.47 -26.01
CA ALA A 308 -25.31 30.22 -25.14
C ALA A 308 -24.86 29.43 -23.90
N HIS A 309 -25.66 28.47 -23.43
CA HIS A 309 -25.38 27.68 -22.23
C HIS A 309 -25.10 26.21 -22.53
N TYR A 310 -25.88 25.57 -23.43
CA TYR A 310 -25.67 24.16 -23.75
C TYR A 310 -24.33 23.88 -24.45
N ARG A 311 -23.74 24.85 -25.14
CA ARG A 311 -22.37 24.71 -25.67
C ARG A 311 -21.33 24.36 -24.59
N HIS A 312 -21.50 24.88 -23.38
CA HIS A 312 -20.60 24.60 -22.27
C HIS A 312 -20.79 23.20 -21.71
N VAL A 313 -22.00 22.63 -21.82
CA VAL A 313 -22.28 21.23 -21.46
C VAL A 313 -21.49 20.30 -22.39
N ALA A 314 -21.52 20.55 -23.70
CA ALA A 314 -20.77 19.77 -24.68
C ALA A 314 -19.25 19.86 -24.44
N VAL A 315 -18.73 21.06 -24.20
CA VAL A 315 -17.30 21.29 -23.91
C VAL A 315 -16.85 20.59 -22.63
N LEU A 316 -17.65 20.66 -21.55
CA LEU A 316 -17.37 19.94 -20.31
C LEU A 316 -17.45 18.43 -20.48
N TRP A 317 -18.39 17.91 -21.26
CA TRP A 317 -18.51 16.49 -21.55
C TRP A 317 -17.25 15.94 -22.21
N GLU A 318 -16.76 16.62 -23.25
CA GLU A 318 -15.54 16.22 -23.94
C GLU A 318 -14.29 16.37 -23.07
N ALA A 319 -14.19 17.44 -22.28
CA ALA A 319 -13.08 17.62 -21.34
C ALA A 319 -13.08 16.53 -20.26
N LEU A 320 -14.25 16.21 -19.68
CA LEU A 320 -14.39 15.15 -18.70
C LEU A 320 -14.05 13.78 -19.31
N ARG A 321 -14.51 13.51 -20.54
CA ARG A 321 -14.20 12.28 -21.26
C ARG A 321 -12.71 12.11 -21.49
N LYS A 322 -11.96 13.18 -21.81
CA LYS A 322 -10.50 13.13 -21.95
C LYS A 322 -9.81 12.78 -20.64
N VAL A 323 -10.28 13.32 -19.51
CA VAL A 323 -9.73 12.98 -18.18
C VAL A 323 -10.10 11.54 -17.78
N GLN A 324 -11.30 11.09 -18.13
CA GLN A 324 -11.76 9.71 -17.87
C GLN A 324 -11.21 8.69 -18.87
N GLY A 325 -10.68 9.13 -20.01
CA GLY A 325 -10.37 8.29 -21.15
C GLY A 325 -9.35 8.90 -22.10
N SER A 326 -8.06 8.64 -21.84
CA SER A 326 -7.26 8.00 -22.88
C SER A 326 -7.88 6.62 -23.11
N ALA A 327 -8.09 6.20 -24.37
CA ALA A 327 -8.83 4.97 -24.73
C ALA A 327 -8.62 3.87 -23.68
N GLY A 328 -9.70 3.47 -22.98
CA GLY A 328 -9.58 2.65 -21.78
C GLY A 328 -8.72 1.42 -22.05
N LYS A 329 -7.65 1.25 -21.25
CA LYS A 329 -6.68 0.16 -21.42
C LYS A 329 -7.41 -1.15 -21.66
N THR A 330 -7.01 -1.88 -22.69
CA THR A 330 -7.55 -3.21 -22.98
C THR A 330 -7.33 -4.13 -21.77
N PRO A 331 -8.12 -5.20 -21.60
CA PRO A 331 -7.90 -6.16 -20.50
C PRO A 331 -6.45 -6.67 -20.46
N GLN A 332 -5.85 -6.95 -21.61
CA GLN A 332 -4.46 -7.35 -21.72
C GLN A 332 -3.47 -6.27 -21.24
N GLU A 333 -3.68 -5.01 -21.61
CA GLU A 333 -2.86 -3.88 -21.14
C GLU A 333 -3.00 -3.66 -19.63
N ARG A 334 -4.20 -3.82 -19.07
CA ARG A 334 -4.45 -3.73 -17.62
C ARG A 334 -3.77 -4.86 -16.87
N HIS A 335 -3.88 -6.09 -17.37
CA HIS A 335 -3.17 -7.22 -16.80
C HIS A 335 -1.65 -6.99 -16.78
N GLN A 336 -1.09 -6.49 -17.89
CA GLN A 336 0.32 -6.15 -17.99
C GLN A 336 0.71 -5.05 -16.99
N GLN A 337 -0.09 -3.98 -16.87
CA GLN A 337 0.15 -2.93 -15.88
C GLN A 337 0.14 -3.49 -14.45
N ASN A 338 -0.83 -4.33 -14.10
CA ASN A 338 -0.92 -4.90 -12.75
C ASN A 338 0.27 -5.81 -12.43
N ARG A 339 0.82 -6.52 -13.42
CA ARG A 339 2.07 -7.29 -13.26
C ARG A 339 3.28 -6.39 -13.05
N GLN A 340 3.35 -5.27 -13.78
CA GLN A 340 4.41 -4.28 -13.62
C GLN A 340 4.35 -3.64 -12.23
N LEU A 341 3.16 -3.26 -11.76
CA LEU A 341 2.96 -2.71 -10.42
C LEU A 341 3.34 -3.72 -9.32
N ALA A 342 2.98 -5.00 -9.46
CA ALA A 342 3.41 -6.03 -8.50
C ALA A 342 4.94 -6.17 -8.46
N SER A 343 5.61 -6.04 -9.62
CA SER A 343 7.08 -6.09 -9.71
C SER A 343 7.73 -4.83 -9.13
N ALA A 344 7.16 -3.66 -9.39
CA ALA A 344 7.60 -2.39 -8.81
C ALA A 344 7.45 -2.41 -7.29
N TYR A 345 6.35 -2.98 -6.77
CA TYR A 345 6.12 -3.11 -5.34
C TYR A 345 7.12 -4.05 -4.67
N SER A 346 7.52 -5.12 -5.38
CA SER A 346 8.63 -5.97 -4.93
C SER A 346 9.94 -5.19 -4.82
N ARG A 347 10.30 -4.39 -5.83
CA ARG A 347 11.51 -3.55 -5.79
C ARG A 347 11.44 -2.49 -4.69
N TYR A 348 10.27 -1.91 -4.46
CA TYR A 348 10.01 -0.99 -3.36
C TYR A 348 10.24 -1.65 -1.98
N ALA A 349 9.75 -2.87 -1.77
CA ALA A 349 10.04 -3.62 -0.54
C ALA A 349 11.55 -3.88 -0.36
N GLY A 350 12.27 -4.15 -1.46
CA GLY A 350 13.72 -4.26 -1.47
C GLY A 350 14.44 -2.95 -1.13
N LEU A 351 13.92 -1.80 -1.58
CA LEU A 351 14.42 -0.48 -1.20
C LEU A 351 14.25 -0.26 0.31
N MET A 352 13.07 -0.56 0.85
CA MET A 352 12.78 -0.47 2.29
C MET A 352 13.71 -1.36 3.12
N LEU A 353 13.95 -2.59 2.67
CA LEU A 353 14.89 -3.52 3.31
C LEU A 353 16.32 -3.00 3.33
N ARG A 354 16.79 -2.39 2.23
CA ARG A 354 18.14 -1.81 2.17
C ARG A 354 18.32 -0.66 3.16
N HIS A 355 17.31 0.20 3.31
CA HIS A 355 17.32 1.23 4.37
C HIS A 355 17.33 0.60 5.77
N ALA A 356 16.51 -0.43 6.00
CA ALA A 356 16.49 -1.13 7.28
C ALA A 356 17.81 -1.84 7.62
N LEU A 357 18.54 -2.32 6.61
CA LEU A 357 19.81 -3.03 6.72
C LEU A 357 21.06 -2.13 6.66
N GLU A 358 20.89 -0.82 6.51
CA GLU A 358 21.99 0.13 6.38
C GLU A 358 23.03 0.04 7.52
N PRO A 359 22.66 -0.13 8.80
CA PRO A 359 23.62 -0.33 9.89
C PRO A 359 24.50 -1.60 9.77
N TYR A 360 24.07 -2.58 8.99
CA TYR A 360 24.72 -3.89 8.87
C TYR A 360 25.44 -4.08 7.54
N LEU A 361 24.86 -3.57 6.45
CA LEU A 361 25.35 -3.78 5.09
C LEU A 361 25.99 -2.53 4.47
N GLN A 362 25.82 -1.35 5.08
CA GLN A 362 26.40 -0.08 4.60
C GLN A 362 26.09 0.18 3.11
N GLY A 363 24.83 -0.06 2.72
CA GLY A 363 24.34 0.13 1.36
C GLY A 363 24.70 -0.97 0.35
N LYS A 364 25.40 -2.04 0.77
CA LYS A 364 25.71 -3.21 -0.07
C LYS A 364 24.61 -4.27 0.05
N ASP A 365 24.61 -5.21 -0.89
CA ASP A 365 23.74 -6.40 -0.81
C ASP A 365 24.41 -7.56 -0.02
N GLU A 366 25.71 -7.47 0.26
CA GLU A 366 26.44 -8.45 1.08
C GLU A 366 27.52 -7.78 1.95
N ALA A 367 27.58 -8.15 3.24
CA ALA A 367 28.61 -7.68 4.18
C ALA A 367 28.82 -8.66 5.35
N GLN A 368 29.92 -8.48 6.09
CA GLN A 368 30.17 -9.23 7.31
C GLN A 368 29.70 -8.47 8.55
N TRP A 369 28.96 -9.16 9.42
CA TRP A 369 28.55 -8.64 10.72
C TRP A 369 28.52 -9.76 11.76
N ALA A 370 29.06 -9.50 12.96
CA ALA A 370 29.13 -10.47 14.07
C ALA A 370 29.66 -11.87 13.65
N GLY A 371 30.69 -11.90 12.79
CA GLY A 371 31.31 -13.15 12.29
C GLY A 371 30.46 -13.94 11.29
N ARG A 372 29.40 -13.34 10.75
CA ARG A 372 28.52 -13.92 9.74
C ARG A 372 28.57 -13.10 8.47
N THR A 373 28.48 -13.76 7.32
CA THR A 373 28.20 -13.07 6.05
C THR A 373 26.68 -12.96 5.89
N LEU A 374 26.19 -11.72 5.85
CA LEU A 374 24.79 -11.40 5.58
C LEU A 374 24.66 -11.09 4.08
N SER A 375 23.66 -11.68 3.42
CA SER A 375 23.41 -11.48 1.99
C SER A 375 21.91 -11.26 1.74
N LEU A 376 21.57 -10.14 1.12
CA LEU A 376 20.23 -9.75 0.69
C LEU A 376 20.09 -9.98 -0.81
N ARG A 377 19.12 -10.79 -1.22
CA ARG A 377 18.90 -11.09 -2.65
C ARG A 377 17.42 -11.14 -3.02
N PRO A 378 17.05 -10.75 -4.25
CA PRO A 378 15.73 -11.03 -4.78
C PRO A 378 15.60 -12.52 -5.16
N SER A 379 14.44 -13.09 -4.90
CA SER A 379 14.03 -14.47 -5.24
C SER A 379 12.68 -14.39 -5.95
N GLY A 380 12.71 -14.17 -7.28
CA GLY A 380 11.51 -13.83 -8.04
C GLY A 380 10.94 -12.47 -7.61
N LEU A 381 9.74 -12.49 -7.01
CA LEU A 381 9.10 -11.29 -6.42
C LEU A 381 9.34 -11.15 -4.91
N GLU A 382 9.96 -12.14 -4.29
CA GLU A 382 10.28 -12.16 -2.86
C GLU A 382 11.70 -11.63 -2.62
N TRP A 383 12.00 -11.26 -1.37
CA TRP A 383 13.35 -10.89 -0.94
C TRP A 383 13.80 -11.80 0.19
N GLU A 384 15.02 -12.34 0.07
CA GLU A 384 15.61 -13.21 1.07
C GLU A 384 16.82 -12.54 1.72
N LEU A 385 16.77 -12.42 3.04
CA LEU A 385 17.93 -12.12 3.87
C LEU A 385 18.49 -13.45 4.40
N SER A 386 19.72 -13.74 4.03
CA SER A 386 20.42 -14.97 4.42
C SER A 386 21.67 -14.68 5.24
N SER A 387 22.06 -15.64 6.06
CA SER A 387 23.27 -15.60 6.86
C SER A 387 24.06 -16.89 6.69
N SER A 388 25.36 -16.77 6.43
CA SER A 388 26.29 -17.90 6.42
C SER A 388 27.41 -17.68 7.44
N ILE A 389 27.93 -18.79 7.95
CA ILE A 389 29.11 -18.85 8.81
C ILE A 389 30.14 -19.69 8.06
N ARG A 390 31.42 -19.40 8.26
CA ARG A 390 32.51 -20.18 7.66
C ARG A 390 32.31 -21.69 7.95
N GLY A 391 32.34 -22.51 6.90
CA GLY A 391 32.19 -23.97 7.01
C GLY A 391 30.75 -24.47 7.17
N ALA A 392 29.73 -23.60 7.09
CA ALA A 392 28.32 -23.96 7.14
C ALA A 392 27.54 -23.38 5.95
N ASP A 393 26.45 -24.07 5.57
CA ASP A 393 25.56 -23.61 4.52
C ASP A 393 24.83 -22.32 4.90
N ALA A 394 24.51 -21.50 3.89
CA ALA A 394 23.73 -20.29 4.08
C ALA A 394 22.31 -20.62 4.55
N LYS A 395 21.88 -19.99 5.63
CA LYS A 395 20.54 -20.12 6.18
C LYS A 395 19.74 -18.86 5.87
N VAL A 396 18.54 -19.01 5.31
CA VAL A 396 17.58 -17.91 5.16
C VAL A 396 17.06 -17.51 6.55
N LEU A 397 17.25 -16.25 6.92
CA LEU A 397 16.79 -15.69 8.19
C LEU A 397 15.41 -15.05 8.06
N LEU A 398 15.16 -14.38 6.92
CA LEU A 398 13.91 -13.71 6.63
C LEU A 398 13.61 -13.80 5.13
N THR A 399 12.39 -14.20 4.80
CA THR A 399 11.79 -13.99 3.49
C THR A 399 10.71 -12.92 3.61
N VAL A 400 10.82 -11.88 2.80
CA VAL A 400 9.78 -10.87 2.65
C VAL A 400 8.98 -11.18 1.40
N VAL A 401 7.65 -11.21 1.53
CA VAL A 401 6.70 -11.51 0.46
C VAL A 401 5.89 -10.26 0.14
N PRO A 402 6.32 -9.44 -0.84
CA PRO A 402 5.56 -8.29 -1.31
C PRO A 402 4.26 -8.74 -1.98
N TRP A 403 3.14 -8.29 -1.42
CA TRP A 403 1.80 -8.58 -1.91
C TRP A 403 1.08 -7.28 -2.24
N PHE A 404 1.13 -6.91 -3.54
CA PHE A 404 0.46 -5.72 -4.05
C PHE A 404 -1.02 -6.01 -4.29
N SER A 405 -1.83 -5.86 -3.24
CA SER A 405 -3.28 -5.98 -3.30
C SER A 405 -3.96 -4.93 -2.41
N PHE A 406 -5.21 -4.62 -2.75
CA PHE A 406 -6.09 -3.71 -2.00
C PHE A 406 -7.34 -4.43 -1.48
N THR A 407 -7.23 -5.75 -1.32
CA THR A 407 -8.22 -6.62 -0.67
C THR A 407 -7.94 -6.71 0.84
N ASP A 408 -8.87 -7.27 1.60
CA ASP A 408 -8.62 -7.61 3.00
C ASP A 408 -7.51 -8.65 3.14
N ARG A 409 -6.82 -8.63 4.29
CA ARG A 409 -5.83 -9.66 4.61
C ARG A 409 -6.51 -11.04 4.62
N PRO A 410 -6.02 -12.04 3.87
CA PRO A 410 -6.61 -13.36 3.88
C PRO A 410 -6.47 -13.97 5.28
N GLY A 411 -7.57 -14.45 5.84
CA GLY A 411 -7.61 -14.96 7.21
C GLY A 411 -6.79 -16.22 7.43
N ASP A 412 -6.47 -16.96 6.36
CA ASP A 412 -5.66 -18.17 6.34
C ASP A 412 -4.14 -17.89 6.22
N ALA A 413 -3.78 -16.69 5.76
CA ALA A 413 -2.39 -16.28 5.62
C ALA A 413 -1.85 -15.73 6.95
N HIS A 414 -1.55 -16.62 7.89
CA HIS A 414 -0.77 -16.29 9.07
C HIS A 414 0.71 -16.29 8.69
N GLY A 415 1.37 -15.14 8.76
CA GLY A 415 2.78 -15.08 8.42
C GLY A 415 3.62 -15.85 9.44
N HIS A 416 4.72 -16.43 8.98
CA HIS A 416 5.67 -17.12 9.86
C HIS A 416 6.77 -16.14 10.30
N PRO A 417 7.44 -16.35 11.45
CA PRO A 417 8.51 -15.46 11.91
C PRO A 417 9.64 -15.24 10.88
N GLN A 418 9.86 -16.22 9.99
CA GLN A 418 10.85 -16.18 8.92
C GLN A 418 10.24 -15.85 7.55
N ARG A 419 8.92 -15.69 7.43
CA ARG A 419 8.21 -15.34 6.19
C ARG A 419 7.18 -14.25 6.48
N VAL A 420 7.56 -13.01 6.17
CA VAL A 420 6.75 -11.83 6.46
C VAL A 420 6.11 -11.29 5.19
N ILE A 421 4.80 -11.08 5.23
CA ILE A 421 4.03 -10.55 4.10
C ILE A 421 4.03 -9.03 4.15
N ALA A 422 4.56 -8.38 3.11
CA ALA A 422 4.55 -6.93 2.98
C ALA A 422 3.33 -6.47 2.18
N TRP A 423 2.50 -5.58 2.74
CA TRP A 423 1.28 -5.12 2.08
C TRP A 423 1.11 -3.58 2.12
N PRO A 424 0.38 -2.96 1.17
CA PRO A 424 0.30 -1.50 1.03
C PRO A 424 -0.35 -0.75 2.19
N ALA A 425 -1.20 -1.40 2.99
CA ALA A 425 -1.89 -0.82 4.16
C ALA A 425 -2.48 0.60 3.94
N LEU A 426 -3.44 0.74 3.01
CA LEU A 426 -4.02 2.06 2.67
C LEU A 426 -5.04 2.60 3.69
N ASP A 427 -5.50 1.75 4.59
CA ASP A 427 -6.29 2.15 5.76
C ASP A 427 -5.36 2.70 6.84
N GLN A 428 -5.86 3.54 7.76
CA GLN A 428 -5.04 3.96 8.90
C GLN A 428 -4.77 2.74 9.80
N VAL A 429 -3.50 2.32 9.85
CA VAL A 429 -3.05 1.20 10.69
C VAL A 429 -2.20 1.78 11.82
N SER A 430 -2.45 1.34 13.07
CA SER A 430 -1.58 1.69 14.19
C SER A 430 -0.18 1.12 14.00
N ASN A 431 0.82 1.67 14.67
CA ASN A 431 2.19 1.13 14.58
C ASN A 431 2.27 -0.34 15.02
N GLU A 432 1.50 -0.76 16.02
CA GLU A 432 1.44 -2.17 16.44
C GLU A 432 0.80 -3.04 15.35
N ALA A 433 -0.36 -2.64 14.81
CA ALA A 433 -1.05 -3.41 13.78
C ALA A 433 -0.31 -3.43 12.43
N ALA A 434 0.62 -2.49 12.23
CA ALA A 434 1.47 -2.40 11.04
C ALA A 434 2.64 -3.39 11.05
N LEU A 435 2.91 -4.06 12.16
CA LEU A 435 3.81 -5.21 12.26
C LEU A 435 3.21 -6.24 13.22
N ASP A 436 2.36 -7.13 12.70
CA ASP A 436 1.64 -8.13 13.49
C ASP A 436 1.41 -9.42 12.71
N ALA A 437 1.39 -10.56 13.41
CA ALA A 437 1.07 -11.89 12.87
C ALA A 437 1.83 -12.27 11.58
N GLY A 438 3.09 -11.84 11.45
CA GLY A 438 3.93 -12.08 10.28
C GLY A 438 3.55 -11.23 9.05
N TRP A 439 2.93 -10.08 9.28
CA TRP A 439 2.66 -9.08 8.27
C TRP A 439 3.43 -7.79 8.58
N ILE A 440 3.88 -7.07 7.54
CA ILE A 440 4.42 -5.70 7.66
C ILE A 440 3.78 -4.72 6.66
N ALA A 441 3.28 -3.60 7.16
CA ALA A 441 2.75 -2.53 6.32
C ALA A 441 3.90 -1.76 5.66
N LEU A 442 3.93 -1.70 4.33
CA LEU A 442 4.89 -0.90 3.56
C LEU A 442 4.16 0.05 2.62
N SER A 443 4.29 1.35 2.90
CA SER A 443 3.62 2.41 2.16
C SER A 443 4.50 3.66 2.04
N PRO A 444 4.55 4.32 0.86
CA PRO A 444 5.21 5.61 0.72
C PRO A 444 4.60 6.73 1.59
N PHE A 445 3.39 6.52 2.12
CA PHE A 445 2.72 7.47 3.01
C PHE A 445 3.18 7.37 4.48
N ASP A 446 3.92 6.32 4.84
CA ASP A 446 4.26 6.01 6.23
C ASP A 446 5.67 6.44 6.61
N LEU A 447 5.77 7.53 7.38
CA LEU A 447 7.03 8.07 7.89
C LEU A 447 7.80 7.09 8.78
N TYR A 448 7.13 6.17 9.47
CA TYR A 448 7.76 5.19 10.37
C TYR A 448 8.09 3.87 9.67
N GLY A 449 7.78 3.72 8.38
CA GLY A 449 7.91 2.44 7.67
C GLY A 449 9.31 1.84 7.73
N VAL A 450 10.36 2.66 7.53
CA VAL A 450 11.76 2.21 7.58
C VAL A 450 12.17 1.81 9.00
N GLU A 451 11.76 2.59 10.00
CA GLU A 451 12.03 2.28 11.42
C GLU A 451 11.36 0.97 11.85
N ARG A 452 10.12 0.74 11.41
CA ARG A 452 9.38 -0.48 11.73
C ARG A 452 10.01 -1.71 11.08
N PHE A 453 10.44 -1.57 9.83
CA PHE A 453 11.15 -2.64 9.14
C PHE A 453 12.53 -2.88 9.75
N GLY A 454 13.21 -1.82 10.16
CA GLY A 454 14.46 -1.87 10.92
C GLY A 454 14.31 -2.66 12.22
N HIS A 455 13.26 -2.40 12.99
CA HIS A 455 12.94 -3.13 14.21
C HIS A 455 12.75 -4.65 13.96
N LEU A 456 12.04 -5.02 12.89
CA LEU A 456 11.91 -6.42 12.47
C LEU A 456 13.28 -7.03 12.13
N VAL A 457 14.08 -6.36 11.32
CA VAL A 457 15.42 -6.82 10.93
C VAL A 457 16.34 -6.97 12.15
N ASP A 458 16.33 -6.00 13.07
CA ASP A 458 17.11 -6.04 14.30
C ASP A 458 16.73 -7.24 15.16
N SER A 459 15.42 -7.49 15.34
CA SER A 459 14.94 -8.63 16.11
C SER A 459 15.45 -9.98 15.58
N ILE A 460 15.59 -10.10 14.25
CA ILE A 460 16.04 -11.32 13.57
C ILE A 460 17.56 -11.47 13.62
N LEU A 461 18.30 -10.40 13.35
CA LEU A 461 19.77 -10.43 13.29
C LEU A 461 20.41 -10.61 14.67
N TRP A 462 19.84 -9.98 15.70
CA TRP A 462 20.36 -10.10 17.07
C TRP A 462 20.06 -11.47 17.69
N GLN A 463 18.99 -12.16 17.28
CA GLN A 463 18.59 -13.43 17.87
C GLN A 463 19.70 -14.49 17.91
N PRO A 464 20.42 -14.84 16.82
CA PRO A 464 21.49 -15.82 16.86
C PRO A 464 22.72 -15.37 17.67
N VAL A 465 22.96 -14.05 17.78
CA VAL A 465 24.08 -13.47 18.56
C VAL A 465 23.75 -13.51 20.06
N LEU A 466 22.51 -13.22 20.44
CA LEU A 466 22.05 -13.26 21.82
C LEU A 466 21.96 -14.70 22.35
N GLN A 467 21.43 -15.63 21.56
CA GLN A 467 21.42 -17.06 21.89
C GLN A 467 22.82 -17.67 22.02
N ALA A 468 23.80 -17.05 21.35
CA ALA A 468 25.18 -17.49 21.38
C ALA A 468 25.92 -17.07 22.65
N TYR A 469 25.49 -15.98 23.29
CA TYR A 469 26.13 -15.46 24.49
C TYR A 469 26.08 -16.47 25.64
N GLY A 470 27.23 -16.67 26.31
CA GLY A 470 27.34 -17.62 27.43
C GLY A 470 27.26 -19.10 27.05
N LYS A 471 27.07 -19.45 25.77
CA LYS A 471 27.02 -20.86 25.33
C LYS A 471 28.43 -21.48 25.34
N PRO A 472 28.63 -22.65 25.97
CA PRO A 472 29.94 -23.28 26.05
C PRO A 472 30.39 -23.85 24.70
N ILE A 473 31.66 -23.65 24.38
CA ILE A 473 32.39 -24.45 23.40
C ILE A 473 32.67 -25.80 24.05
N THR A 474 32.18 -26.88 23.44
CA THR A 474 32.29 -28.24 23.99
C THR A 474 33.43 -29.02 23.32
N LYS A 475 33.84 -30.12 23.95
CA LYS A 475 34.90 -31.02 23.45
C LYS A 475 36.24 -30.29 23.28
N VAL A 476 36.56 -29.38 24.20
CA VAL A 476 37.83 -28.67 24.19
C VAL A 476 38.95 -29.62 24.68
N PRO A 477 40.08 -29.76 23.96
CA PRO A 477 41.16 -30.65 24.37
C PRO A 477 41.73 -30.30 25.75
N SER A 478 42.03 -31.32 26.56
CA SER A 478 42.57 -31.13 27.92
C SER A 478 43.88 -30.35 27.95
N THR A 479 44.75 -30.55 26.96
CA THR A 479 46.00 -29.79 26.79
C THR A 479 45.77 -28.28 26.68
N VAL A 480 44.70 -27.87 25.99
CA VAL A 480 44.30 -26.47 25.87
C VAL A 480 43.65 -25.98 27.17
N MET A 481 42.82 -26.80 27.81
CA MET A 481 42.19 -26.45 29.09
C MET A 481 43.21 -26.20 30.20
N HIS A 482 44.30 -26.97 30.25
CA HIS A 482 45.38 -26.80 31.23
C HIS A 482 46.36 -25.68 30.84
N GLY A 483 46.60 -25.48 29.55
CA GLY A 483 47.49 -24.43 29.02
C GLY A 483 46.87 -23.03 28.98
N ALA A 484 45.55 -22.92 29.14
CA ALA A 484 44.80 -21.66 29.08
C ALA A 484 44.94 -20.76 30.33
N GLY A 485 45.78 -21.11 31.31
CA GLY A 485 46.05 -20.30 32.51
C GLY A 485 44.89 -20.22 33.50
N GLU A 486 45.06 -19.44 34.58
CA GLU A 486 43.99 -19.17 35.57
C GLU A 486 42.74 -18.55 34.91
N PRO A 487 41.54 -18.82 35.45
CA PRO A 487 40.30 -18.23 34.95
C PRO A 487 40.37 -16.70 35.04
N VAL A 488 40.41 -16.04 33.89
CA VAL A 488 40.25 -14.59 33.76
C VAL A 488 38.76 -14.27 33.69
N SER A 489 38.31 -13.08 34.11
CA SER A 489 36.90 -12.64 33.99
C SER A 489 36.26 -12.97 32.63
N ALA A 490 37.07 -12.86 31.57
CA ALA A 490 36.69 -13.11 30.19
C ALA A 490 36.45 -14.58 29.79
N ILE A 491 37.06 -15.56 30.47
CA ILE A 491 36.95 -16.99 30.12
C ILE A 491 36.67 -17.84 31.36
N SER A 492 35.59 -18.62 31.29
CA SER A 492 35.31 -19.66 32.28
C SER A 492 35.63 -21.04 31.69
N LEU A 493 36.50 -21.77 32.39
CA LEU A 493 36.94 -23.11 32.02
C LEU A 493 36.31 -24.13 32.96
N GLU A 494 35.70 -25.17 32.40
CA GLU A 494 35.20 -26.34 33.14
C GLU A 494 35.96 -27.59 32.67
N PRO A 495 37.16 -27.87 33.21
CA PRO A 495 38.01 -28.96 32.74
C PRO A 495 37.33 -30.33 32.80
N GLY A 496 36.56 -30.60 33.86
CA GLY A 496 35.84 -31.87 34.03
C GLY A 496 34.73 -32.11 33.00
N ALA A 497 34.17 -31.04 32.41
CA ALA A 497 33.16 -31.12 31.36
C ALA A 497 33.73 -30.87 29.96
N ALA A 498 35.04 -30.59 29.83
CA ALA A 498 35.70 -30.16 28.60
C ALA A 498 34.97 -28.99 27.91
N ARG A 499 34.55 -27.99 28.70
CA ARG A 499 33.80 -26.81 28.25
C ARG A 499 34.57 -25.52 28.49
N MET A 500 34.52 -24.64 27.50
CA MET A 500 35.06 -23.28 27.57
C MET A 500 33.95 -22.28 27.26
N VAL A 501 33.71 -21.32 28.14
CA VAL A 501 32.74 -20.23 27.94
C VAL A 501 33.50 -18.91 27.84
N VAL A 502 33.31 -18.20 26.73
CA VAL A 502 33.86 -16.85 26.52
C VAL A 502 32.76 -15.84 26.87
N ARG A 503 33.06 -14.92 27.79
CA ARG A 503 32.10 -13.95 28.35
C ARG A 503 32.40 -12.51 27.95
N GLU A 504 33.66 -12.21 27.68
CA GLU A 504 34.16 -10.90 27.30
C GLU A 504 35.10 -11.04 26.08
N VAL A 505 35.26 -9.96 25.32
CA VAL A 505 36.18 -9.91 24.18
C VAL A 505 37.61 -10.15 24.66
N LEU A 506 38.28 -11.12 24.02
CA LEU A 506 39.66 -11.47 24.34
C LEU A 506 40.64 -10.50 23.68
N PRO A 507 41.76 -10.15 24.33
CA PRO A 507 42.86 -9.45 23.67
C PRO A 507 43.39 -10.27 22.48
N ASP A 508 43.74 -9.62 21.37
CA ASP A 508 44.16 -10.28 20.12
C ASP A 508 45.29 -11.30 20.32
N LYS A 509 46.27 -10.97 21.15
CA LYS A 509 47.37 -11.89 21.50
C LYS A 509 46.86 -13.18 22.16
N ARG A 510 45.87 -13.06 23.05
CA ARG A 510 45.31 -14.21 23.77
C ARG A 510 44.42 -15.05 22.85
N LEU A 511 43.62 -14.40 22.01
CA LEU A 511 42.82 -15.07 20.98
C LEU A 511 43.72 -15.90 20.05
N ALA A 512 44.78 -15.29 19.52
CA ALA A 512 45.72 -15.96 18.63
C ALA A 512 46.40 -17.17 19.31
N GLN A 513 46.83 -17.03 20.57
CA GLN A 513 47.40 -18.12 21.36
C GLN A 513 46.43 -19.30 21.49
N LEU A 514 45.17 -19.04 21.85
CA LEU A 514 44.17 -20.09 22.02
C LEU A 514 43.79 -20.75 20.69
N GLN A 515 43.67 -19.97 19.61
CA GLN A 515 43.42 -20.52 18.27
C GLN A 515 44.56 -21.42 17.79
N GLN A 516 45.82 -21.02 18.02
CA GLN A 516 46.99 -21.83 17.70
C GLN A 516 47.02 -23.10 18.54
N ALA A 517 46.75 -23.03 19.84
CA ALA A 517 46.70 -24.18 20.72
C ALA A 517 45.60 -25.18 20.33
N LEU A 518 44.40 -24.69 19.98
CA LEU A 518 43.31 -25.52 19.48
C LEU A 518 43.66 -26.17 18.14
N SER A 519 44.28 -25.42 17.22
CA SER A 519 44.69 -25.95 15.91
C SER A 519 45.78 -27.01 16.05
N ALA A 520 46.78 -26.78 16.91
CA ALA A 520 47.84 -27.75 17.21
C ALA A 520 47.31 -29.03 17.87
N ALA A 521 46.20 -28.94 18.59
CA ALA A 521 45.50 -30.08 19.19
C ALA A 521 44.46 -30.73 18.25
N ASN A 522 44.49 -30.46 16.93
CA ASN A 522 43.54 -30.95 15.93
C ASN A 522 42.06 -30.60 16.22
N ALA A 523 41.83 -29.48 16.91
CA ALA A 523 40.50 -28.98 17.30
C ALA A 523 40.12 -27.73 16.47
N SER A 524 40.26 -27.81 15.15
CA SER A 524 39.91 -26.71 14.22
C SER A 524 38.45 -26.23 14.35
N PRO A 525 37.43 -27.10 14.52
CA PRO A 525 36.05 -26.64 14.73
C PRO A 525 35.89 -25.78 16.00
N GLN A 526 36.63 -26.10 17.07
CA GLN A 526 36.63 -25.33 18.31
C GLN A 526 37.36 -23.99 18.13
N ALA A 527 38.43 -23.96 17.32
CA ALA A 527 39.13 -22.71 16.99
C ALA A 527 38.24 -21.76 16.16
N GLU A 528 37.44 -22.30 15.23
CA GLU A 528 36.44 -21.53 14.47
C GLU A 528 35.29 -21.07 15.37
N ALA A 529 34.79 -21.93 16.26
CA ALA A 529 33.79 -21.55 17.24
C ALA A 529 34.29 -20.44 18.17
N LEU A 530 35.55 -20.49 18.61
CA LEU A 530 36.18 -19.44 19.41
C LEU A 530 36.22 -18.10 18.66
N LEU A 531 36.61 -18.11 17.38
CA LEU A 531 36.62 -16.90 16.56
C LEU A 531 35.20 -16.33 16.38
N LEU A 532 34.22 -17.18 16.14
CA LEU A 532 32.83 -16.76 16.01
C LEU A 532 32.33 -16.12 17.32
N ARG A 533 32.55 -16.76 18.48
CA ARG A 533 32.21 -16.21 19.81
C ARG A 533 32.87 -14.84 20.03
N GLN A 534 34.14 -14.70 19.65
CA GLN A 534 34.86 -13.43 19.74
C GLN A 534 34.17 -12.33 18.92
N LEU A 535 33.86 -12.59 17.65
CA LEU A 535 33.25 -11.61 16.75
C LEU A 535 31.81 -11.24 17.17
N GLU A 536 31.07 -12.19 17.74
CA GLU A 536 29.76 -11.94 18.35
C GLU A 536 29.86 -11.04 19.58
N LEU A 537 30.87 -11.27 20.44
CA LEU A 537 31.12 -10.42 21.61
C LEU A 537 31.55 -9.01 21.21
N VAL A 538 32.36 -8.86 20.15
CA VAL A 538 32.70 -7.54 19.59
C VAL A 538 31.45 -6.80 19.14
N ALA A 539 30.54 -7.47 18.43
CA ALA A 539 29.26 -6.87 18.03
C ALA A 539 28.39 -6.49 19.24
N LEU A 540 28.32 -7.34 20.28
CA LEU A 540 27.59 -7.05 21.51
C LEU A 540 28.24 -5.92 22.33
N GLN A 541 29.55 -5.74 22.27
CA GLN A 541 30.25 -4.63 22.93
C GLN A 541 30.06 -3.30 22.19
N ALA A 542 29.84 -3.31 20.88
CA ALA A 542 29.46 -2.09 20.17
C ALA A 542 28.07 -1.60 20.64
N CYS A 543 27.96 -0.31 20.93
CA CYS A 543 26.67 0.31 21.16
C CYS A 543 25.86 0.36 19.85
N PRO A 544 24.62 -0.17 19.79
CA PRO A 544 23.84 -0.21 18.55
C PRO A 544 23.32 1.16 18.10
N VAL A 545 23.54 2.22 18.90
CA VAL A 545 23.04 3.57 18.65
C VAL A 545 24.16 4.56 18.31
N CYS A 546 25.31 4.45 18.98
CA CYS A 546 26.42 5.40 18.80
C CYS A 546 27.78 4.72 18.63
N GLU A 547 27.82 3.39 18.48
CA GLU A 547 29.01 2.57 18.21
C GLU A 547 30.11 2.57 19.27
N GLU A 548 30.01 3.41 20.30
CA GLU A 548 30.92 3.41 21.45
C GLU A 548 31.06 2.01 22.07
N PRO A 549 32.29 1.60 22.42
CA PRO A 549 32.51 0.36 23.15
C PRO A 549 31.82 0.38 24.52
N VAL A 550 31.11 -0.71 24.83
CA VAL A 550 30.38 -0.91 26.09
C VAL A 550 30.88 -2.19 26.75
N SER A 551 31.10 -2.13 28.07
CA SER A 551 31.44 -3.32 28.85
C SER A 551 30.22 -4.24 29.01
N LEU A 552 30.42 -5.53 28.77
CA LEU A 552 29.42 -6.57 29.02
C LEU A 552 29.61 -7.12 30.43
N VAL A 553 28.72 -6.75 31.35
CA VAL A 553 28.76 -7.27 32.72
C VAL A 553 27.94 -8.56 32.77
N PHE A 554 28.62 -9.71 32.92
CA PHE A 554 27.99 -11.01 33.00
C PHE A 554 26.96 -11.10 34.15
N GLN A 555 25.84 -11.78 33.88
CA GLN A 555 24.77 -12.06 34.84
C GLN A 555 24.45 -13.56 34.81
N GLN A 556 24.36 -14.20 35.98
CA GLN A 556 23.99 -15.61 36.05
C GLN A 556 22.53 -15.82 35.57
N PRO A 557 22.20 -16.94 34.88
CA PRO A 557 23.08 -18.06 34.52
C PRO A 557 23.85 -17.90 33.19
N ALA A 558 23.38 -17.06 32.26
CA ALA A 558 24.00 -16.84 30.94
C ALA A 558 23.59 -15.50 30.32
N GLY A 559 23.33 -14.48 31.15
CA GLY A 559 22.88 -13.16 30.73
C GLY A 559 23.97 -12.09 30.81
N PHE A 560 23.64 -10.86 30.40
CA PHE A 560 24.51 -9.71 30.59
C PHE A 560 23.73 -8.43 30.83
N LYS A 561 24.43 -7.44 31.39
CA LYS A 561 24.02 -6.03 31.44
C LYS A 561 25.06 -5.19 30.68
N ALA A 562 24.61 -4.28 29.84
CA ALA A 562 25.48 -3.36 29.10
C ALA A 562 24.83 -1.97 29.01
N ASN A 563 25.50 -0.97 29.57
CA ASN A 563 25.00 0.42 29.62
C ASN A 563 26.00 1.34 28.93
N CYS A 564 25.54 2.11 27.94
CA CYS A 564 26.39 3.08 27.25
C CYS A 564 26.38 4.42 27.99
N GLY A 565 27.55 4.91 28.39
CA GLY A 565 27.69 6.21 29.05
C GLY A 565 27.43 7.42 28.14
N ARG A 566 27.55 7.27 26.82
CA ARG A 566 27.40 8.38 25.85
C ARG A 566 25.96 8.62 25.42
N CYS A 567 25.24 7.56 25.07
CA CYS A 567 23.89 7.67 24.50
C CYS A 567 22.79 7.16 25.42
N THR A 568 23.12 6.78 26.66
CA THR A 568 22.20 6.29 27.69
C THR A 568 21.37 5.05 27.29
N ILE A 569 21.81 4.30 26.28
CA ILE A 569 21.22 2.99 25.96
C ILE A 569 21.54 2.00 27.08
N GLU A 570 20.53 1.26 27.50
CA GLU A 570 20.65 0.14 28.43
C GLU A 570 20.22 -1.15 27.74
N ARG A 571 21.00 -2.21 27.92
CA ARG A 571 20.75 -3.53 27.35
C ARG A 571 20.85 -4.60 28.43
N TYR A 572 19.86 -5.48 28.46
CA TYR A 572 19.79 -6.59 29.40
C TYR A 572 19.45 -7.88 28.65
N LEU A 573 20.28 -8.92 28.82
CA LEU A 573 19.93 -10.29 28.44
C LEU A 573 19.68 -11.09 29.72
N ARG A 574 18.48 -11.67 29.85
CA ARG A 574 18.05 -12.44 31.02
C ARG A 574 17.63 -13.83 30.59
N HIS A 575 18.03 -14.84 31.36
CA HIS A 575 17.59 -16.22 31.15
C HIS A 575 16.60 -16.63 32.25
N GLN A 576 15.39 -17.01 31.84
CA GLN A 576 14.39 -17.59 32.72
C GLN A 576 14.34 -19.11 32.54
N ALA A 577 13.43 -19.78 33.26
CA ALA A 577 13.32 -21.25 33.24
C ALA A 577 12.99 -21.81 31.85
N ARG A 578 12.14 -21.13 31.06
CA ARG A 578 11.63 -21.62 29.77
C ARG A 578 12.04 -20.80 28.55
N HIS A 579 12.48 -19.56 28.74
CA HIS A 579 12.87 -18.66 27.66
C HIS A 579 14.00 -17.72 28.09
N TRP A 580 14.64 -17.08 27.13
CA TRP A 580 15.49 -15.92 27.35
C TRP A 580 14.80 -14.65 26.84
N GLU A 581 15.14 -13.52 27.44
CA GLU A 581 14.59 -12.21 27.11
C GLU A 581 15.73 -11.22 26.98
N TYR A 582 15.71 -10.46 25.89
CA TYR A 582 16.59 -9.33 25.65
C TYR A 582 15.76 -8.05 25.63
N GLU A 583 16.20 -7.07 26.39
CA GLU A 583 15.54 -5.78 26.55
C GLU A 583 16.55 -4.66 26.29
N GLN A 584 16.21 -3.76 25.37
CA GLN A 584 16.98 -2.58 25.01
C GLN A 584 16.12 -1.32 25.17
N LYS A 585 16.62 -0.34 25.94
CA LYS A 585 15.93 0.93 26.22
C LYS A 585 16.85 2.12 25.96
N LEU A 586 16.31 3.19 25.42
CA LEU A 586 17.06 4.44 25.20
C LEU A 586 16.63 5.48 26.24
N GLY A 587 17.51 5.82 27.18
CA GLY A 587 17.18 6.78 28.25
C GLY A 587 15.98 6.34 29.11
N GLY A 588 15.75 5.04 29.23
CA GLY A 588 14.59 4.46 29.92
C GLY A 588 13.30 4.39 29.10
N GLU A 589 13.27 4.99 27.91
CA GLU A 589 12.12 4.95 27.00
C GLU A 589 12.08 3.65 26.18
N VAL A 590 10.88 3.14 25.99
CA VAL A 590 10.58 1.89 25.25
C VAL A 590 9.52 2.09 24.16
N ASP A 591 8.85 3.24 24.14
CA ASP A 591 7.84 3.54 23.13
C ASP A 591 8.48 3.71 21.76
N PHE A 592 8.17 2.79 20.84
CA PHE A 592 8.59 2.81 19.44
C PHE A 592 8.27 4.15 18.76
N ARG A 593 7.18 4.84 19.14
CA ARG A 593 6.81 6.13 18.54
C ARG A 593 7.79 7.24 18.89
N LYS A 594 8.53 7.11 19.99
CA LYS A 594 9.47 8.14 20.46
C LYS A 594 10.93 7.83 20.11
N VAL A 595 11.30 6.54 20.07
CA VAL A 595 12.70 6.13 19.87
C VAL A 595 12.92 5.21 18.66
N GLY A 596 11.85 4.85 17.93
CA GLY A 596 11.91 4.00 16.74
C GLY A 596 12.53 2.63 17.05
N ARG A 597 13.35 2.12 16.13
CA ARG A 597 14.04 0.82 16.27
C ARG A 597 15.07 0.76 17.41
N ARG A 598 15.35 1.87 18.10
CA ARG A 598 16.34 1.91 19.19
C ARG A 598 15.82 1.34 20.50
N ALA A 599 14.51 1.21 20.67
CA ALA A 599 13.93 0.32 21.69
C ALA A 599 13.64 -1.04 21.04
N LEU A 600 14.00 -2.11 21.72
CA LEU A 600 13.86 -3.46 21.18
C LEU A 600 13.65 -4.46 22.32
N ASN A 601 12.67 -5.34 22.16
CA ASN A 601 12.48 -6.50 23.01
C ASN A 601 12.49 -7.77 22.14
N ILE A 602 13.31 -8.74 22.50
CA ILE A 602 13.40 -10.03 21.82
C ILE A 602 13.25 -11.12 22.86
N GLN A 603 12.35 -12.07 22.60
CA GLN A 603 12.20 -13.27 23.41
C GLN A 603 12.49 -14.50 22.56
N GLY A 604 13.08 -15.53 23.17
CA GLY A 604 13.31 -16.79 22.50
C GLY A 604 13.23 -17.98 23.43
N ALA A 605 12.83 -19.13 22.90
CA ALA A 605 12.81 -20.37 23.65
C ALA A 605 14.23 -20.73 24.09
N ARG A 606 14.36 -21.27 25.31
CA ARG A 606 15.61 -21.85 25.77
C ARG A 606 15.76 -23.19 25.07
N LEU A 607 16.71 -23.30 24.14
CA LEU A 607 17.10 -24.60 23.58
C LEU A 607 17.64 -25.46 24.74
N PRO A 608 17.21 -26.74 24.86
CA PRO A 608 17.61 -27.62 25.95
C PRO A 608 19.11 -27.88 26.02
#